data_AF-A0A9W7DXP6-F1
#
_entry.id   AF-A0A9W7DXP6-F1
#
_cell.length_a   1.000
_cell.length_b   1.000
_cell.length_c   1.000
_cell.angle_alpha   90.00
_cell.angle_beta   90.00
_cell.angle_gamma   90.00
#
_symmetry.space_group_name_H-M   'P 1'
#
loop_
_entity.id
_entity.type
_entity.pdbx_description
1 polymer ?
#
loop_
_entity_poly.entity_id
_entity_poly.type
_entity_poly.pdbx_seq_one_letter_code
_entity_poly.pdbx_strand_id
1 'polypeptide(L)'
;MLARLSVLRRPLLNSTSTSTRLFNNITYSGGQAVVGQGGFYGSGGSRSATAPDARQRPEAVAHAADIKSLHTVITEIDTLESKLLSYPENEVSNEIIGLRSQMKKLVTRPDIMTILDKLEYDGEPVWGLNERERDVVKTLRAKVNEA
;
A
#
# COMPACT_ATOMS: atom_id res chain seq x y z
N MET A 1 47.36 -33.52 -41.10
CA MET A 1 46.15 -33.40 -41.94
C MET A 1 45.28 -32.29 -41.36
N LEU A 2 45.31 -31.09 -41.96
CA LEU A 2 44.54 -29.92 -41.55
C LEU A 2 43.33 -29.75 -42.49
N ALA A 3 42.13 -29.60 -41.93
CA ALA A 3 40.92 -29.17 -42.62
C ALA A 3 40.06 -28.35 -41.65
N ARG A 4 39.35 -27.28 -42.01
CA ARG A 4 39.38 -26.32 -43.13
C ARG A 4 38.53 -25.15 -42.61
N LEU A 5 38.95 -23.91 -42.84
CA LEU A 5 38.12 -22.72 -42.62
C LEU A 5 36.88 -22.74 -43.52
N SER A 6 35.74 -22.31 -43.00
CA SER A 6 34.70 -21.64 -43.78
C SER A 6 34.00 -20.57 -42.94
N VAL A 7 33.70 -19.49 -43.62
CA VAL A 7 33.45 -18.12 -43.16
C VAL A 7 32.09 -17.67 -43.74
N LEU A 8 31.45 -16.66 -43.11
CA LEU A 8 30.28 -15.85 -43.55
C LEU A 8 28.89 -16.53 -43.40
N ARG A 9 27.81 -15.87 -42.95
CA ARG A 9 27.33 -14.48 -43.08
C ARG A 9 26.20 -14.21 -42.07
N ARG A 10 26.15 -13.02 -41.44
CA ARG A 10 24.92 -12.43 -40.86
C ARG A 10 24.09 -11.77 -41.97
N PRO A 11 22.77 -11.61 -41.77
CA PRO A 11 22.25 -10.23 -41.74
C PRO A 11 21.20 -9.96 -40.65
N LEU A 12 21.25 -8.74 -40.12
CA LEU A 12 20.17 -8.04 -39.41
C LEU A 12 19.07 -7.68 -40.42
N LEU A 13 17.78 -7.82 -40.07
CA LEU A 13 16.78 -6.89 -40.59
C LEU A 13 15.57 -6.74 -39.65
N ASN A 14 15.46 -5.49 -39.23
CA ASN A 14 14.40 -4.76 -38.56
C ASN A 14 13.06 -4.85 -39.33
N SER A 15 11.92 -4.96 -38.64
CA SER A 15 10.64 -4.50 -39.22
C SER A 15 9.64 -4.10 -38.13
N THR A 16 9.58 -2.78 -37.98
CA THR A 16 8.50 -1.87 -37.54
C THR A 16 7.15 -2.44 -37.07
N SER A 17 6.73 -1.92 -35.91
CA SER A 17 5.34 -1.86 -35.45
C SER A 17 4.42 -1.19 -36.47
N THR A 18 3.28 -1.83 -36.78
CA THR A 18 2.09 -1.14 -37.27
C THR A 18 0.86 -1.72 -36.58
N SER A 19 0.37 -0.94 -35.61
CA SER A 19 -0.95 -1.05 -35.03
C SER A 19 -1.98 -0.67 -36.08
N THR A 20 -2.88 -1.59 -36.42
CA THR A 20 -4.23 -1.25 -36.88
C THR A 20 -5.23 -2.18 -36.19
N ARG A 21 -5.93 -1.61 -35.21
CA ARG A 21 -7.18 -2.18 -34.68
C ARG A 21 -8.23 -2.08 -35.78
N LEU A 22 -8.83 -3.19 -36.17
CA LEU A 22 -10.19 -3.20 -36.71
C LEU A 22 -10.95 -4.36 -36.07
N PHE A 23 -11.94 -3.99 -35.28
CA PHE A 23 -12.95 -4.85 -34.70
C PHE A 23 -13.87 -5.43 -35.78
N ASN A 24 -14.57 -6.50 -35.40
CA ASN A 24 -15.81 -7.06 -35.97
C ASN A 24 -15.65 -8.17 -37.01
N ASN A 25 -15.34 -9.39 -36.53
CA ASN A 25 -16.00 -10.60 -37.03
C ASN A 25 -15.83 -11.77 -36.05
N ILE A 26 -16.71 -11.89 -35.06
CA ILE A 26 -16.85 -13.14 -34.30
C ILE A 26 -17.75 -14.05 -35.14
N THR A 27 -17.17 -14.75 -36.11
CA THR A 27 -17.87 -15.82 -36.82
C THR A 27 -17.93 -17.05 -35.93
N TYR A 28 -19.12 -17.34 -35.40
CA TYR A 28 -19.47 -18.63 -34.83
C TYR A 28 -19.61 -19.63 -35.99
N SER A 29 -18.58 -20.44 -36.23
CA SER A 29 -18.65 -21.60 -37.13
C SER A 29 -18.35 -22.85 -36.31
N GLY A 30 -19.36 -23.71 -36.19
CA GLY A 30 -19.28 -24.95 -35.43
C GLY A 30 -18.22 -25.90 -35.97
N GLY A 31 -17.20 -26.15 -35.15
CA GLY A 31 -16.23 -27.22 -35.33
C GLY A 31 -15.85 -27.75 -33.96
N GLN A 32 -16.06 -29.05 -33.75
CA GLN A 32 -15.84 -29.76 -32.49
C GLN A 32 -14.47 -29.45 -31.88
N ALA A 33 -14.41 -29.27 -30.55
CA ALA A 33 -13.16 -29.36 -29.81
C ALA A 33 -12.60 -30.77 -30.01
N VAL A 34 -11.61 -30.91 -30.88
CA VAL A 34 -10.84 -32.15 -31.05
C VAL A 34 -10.16 -32.46 -29.72
N VAL A 35 -10.35 -33.69 -29.26
CA VAL A 35 -9.67 -34.29 -28.11
C VAL A 35 -8.17 -34.02 -28.26
N GLY A 36 -7.63 -33.15 -27.39
CA GLY A 36 -6.23 -32.74 -27.42
C GLY A 36 -5.97 -31.23 -27.31
N GLN A 37 -6.99 -30.38 -27.47
CA GLN A 37 -6.87 -28.97 -27.12
C GLN A 37 -7.23 -28.80 -25.64
N GLY A 38 -6.23 -28.98 -24.77
CA GLY A 38 -6.35 -28.68 -23.35
C GLY A 38 -6.89 -27.27 -23.18
N GLY A 39 -8.17 -27.16 -22.85
CA GLY A 39 -8.81 -25.92 -22.47
C GLY A 39 -8.14 -25.42 -21.20
N PHE A 40 -7.14 -24.56 -21.36
CA PHE A 40 -6.61 -23.73 -20.28
C PHE A 40 -7.64 -22.64 -19.99
N TYR A 41 -8.80 -23.04 -19.47
CA TYR A 41 -9.66 -22.17 -18.67
C TYR A 41 -9.00 -22.05 -17.30
N GLY A 42 -7.92 -21.28 -17.28
CA GLY A 42 -7.09 -21.00 -16.11
C GLY A 42 -6.70 -19.53 -16.05
N SER A 43 -7.59 -18.63 -16.44
CA SER A 43 -7.50 -17.21 -16.06
C SER A 43 -7.80 -17.10 -14.57
N GLY A 44 -6.87 -17.55 -13.74
CA GLY A 44 -7.04 -17.64 -12.30
C GLY A 44 -5.72 -17.94 -11.62
N GLY A 45 -4.85 -16.94 -11.52
CA GLY A 45 -3.93 -16.92 -10.37
C GLY A 45 -2.42 -16.84 -10.63
N SER A 46 -1.92 -16.60 -11.84
CA SER A 46 -0.48 -16.28 -11.98
C SER A 46 -0.23 -14.78 -11.79
N ARG A 47 -0.46 -14.31 -10.56
CA ARG A 47 0.22 -13.09 -10.08
C ARG A 47 1.65 -13.53 -9.89
N SER A 48 2.56 -13.00 -10.69
CA SER A 48 4.01 -13.07 -10.56
C SER A 48 4.48 -13.62 -9.20
N ALA A 49 4.77 -14.92 -9.14
CA ALA A 49 5.70 -15.48 -8.16
C ALA A 49 7.13 -15.06 -8.53
N THR A 50 7.35 -13.79 -8.85
CA THR A 50 8.66 -13.25 -9.29
C THR A 50 9.42 -12.67 -8.10
N ALA A 51 9.30 -13.33 -6.95
CA ALA A 51 10.19 -13.22 -5.81
C ALA A 51 10.01 -14.50 -4.96
N PRO A 52 10.82 -15.55 -5.18
CA PRO A 52 10.79 -16.75 -4.34
C PRO A 52 11.11 -16.47 -2.85
N ASP A 53 11.58 -15.25 -2.54
CA ASP A 53 11.84 -14.74 -1.19
C ASP A 53 10.75 -13.80 -0.63
N ALA A 54 9.57 -13.73 -1.25
CA ALA A 54 8.43 -13.01 -0.68
C ALA A 54 7.90 -13.72 0.59
N ARG A 55 8.67 -13.63 1.68
CA ARG A 55 8.28 -14.12 2.99
C ARG A 55 7.20 -13.19 3.54
N GLN A 56 6.08 -13.76 3.98
CA GLN A 56 5.08 -13.00 4.73
C GLN A 56 5.76 -12.41 5.96
N ARG A 57 5.78 -11.08 6.06
CA ARG A 57 6.30 -10.36 7.23
C ARG A 57 5.12 -10.05 8.15
N PRO A 58 4.90 -10.83 9.23
CA PRO A 58 3.77 -10.61 10.12
C PRO A 58 3.84 -9.24 10.81
N GLU A 59 5.05 -8.69 10.98
CA GLU A 59 5.30 -7.36 11.53
C GLU A 59 4.78 -6.23 10.63
N ALA A 60 4.66 -6.47 9.32
CA ALA A 60 4.15 -5.48 8.38
C ALA A 60 2.61 -5.48 8.27
N VAL A 61 1.92 -6.19 9.18
CA VAL A 61 0.47 -6.32 9.20
C VAL A 61 -0.07 -5.82 10.54
N ALA A 62 -1.03 -4.91 10.49
CA ALA A 62 -1.69 -4.36 11.67
C ALA A 62 -2.42 -5.46 12.46
N HIS A 63 -2.14 -5.56 13.75
CA HIS A 63 -2.91 -6.42 14.65
C HIS A 63 -4.20 -5.73 15.10
N ALA A 64 -5.28 -6.51 15.20
CA ALA A 64 -6.59 -5.99 15.62
C ALA A 64 -6.58 -5.35 17.02
N ALA A 65 -5.67 -5.76 17.90
CA ALA A 65 -5.50 -5.14 19.22
C ALA A 65 -4.94 -3.71 19.10
N ASP A 66 -3.88 -3.54 18.29
CA ASP A 66 -3.23 -2.24 18.09
C ASP A 66 -4.16 -1.26 17.36
N ILE A 67 -4.95 -1.74 16.38
CA ILE A 67 -5.98 -0.93 15.70
C ILE A 67 -7.03 -0.42 16.70
N LYS A 68 -7.50 -1.28 17.62
CA LYS A 68 -8.47 -0.86 18.64
C LYS A 68 -7.91 0.23 19.54
N SER A 69 -6.66 0.08 19.97
CA SER A 69 -5.99 1.09 20.79
C SER A 69 -5.80 2.40 20.02
N LEU A 70 -5.40 2.35 18.74
CA LEU A 70 -5.32 3.53 17.88
C LEU A 70 -6.69 4.22 17.76
N HIS A 71 -7.77 3.46 17.60
CA HIS A 71 -9.11 4.02 17.50
C HIS A 71 -9.51 4.75 18.80
N THR A 72 -9.19 4.21 19.97
CA THR A 72 -9.41 4.92 21.24
C THR A 72 -8.69 6.26 21.26
N VAL A 73 -7.42 6.29 20.83
CA VAL A 73 -6.62 7.52 20.74
C VAL A 73 -7.25 8.53 19.77
N ILE A 74 -7.68 8.08 18.59
CA ILE A 74 -8.35 8.93 17.60
C ILE A 74 -9.62 9.53 18.20
N THR A 75 -10.45 8.74 18.88
CA THR A 75 -11.68 9.26 19.49
C THR A 75 -11.39 10.27 20.59
N GLU A 76 -10.35 10.06 21.41
CA GLU A 76 -9.95 11.03 22.43
C GLU A 76 -9.46 12.35 21.79
N ILE A 77 -8.65 12.27 20.75
CA ILE A 77 -8.20 13.44 19.98
C ILE A 77 -9.38 14.20 19.38
N ASP A 78 -10.30 13.51 18.70
CA ASP A 78 -11.51 14.10 18.12
C ASP A 78 -12.37 14.81 19.19
N THR A 79 -12.45 14.25 20.40
CA THR A 79 -13.17 14.88 21.51
C THR A 79 -12.49 16.15 22.03
N LEU A 80 -11.16 16.22 21.98
CA LEU A 80 -10.40 17.41 22.37
C LEU A 80 -10.45 18.48 21.28
N GLU A 81 -10.39 18.07 20.01
CA GLU A 81 -10.51 18.97 18.86
C GLU A 81 -11.90 19.60 18.78
N SER A 82 -12.97 18.81 18.98
CA SER A 82 -14.33 19.34 19.04
C SER A 82 -14.55 20.34 20.17
N LYS A 83 -13.93 20.11 21.34
CA LYS A 83 -13.91 21.11 22.43
C LYS A 83 -13.16 22.36 22.02
N LEU A 84 -12.02 22.23 21.35
CA LEU A 84 -11.23 23.37 20.87
C LEU A 84 -12.01 24.21 19.85
N LEU A 85 -12.74 23.57 18.94
CA LEU A 85 -13.58 24.20 17.91
C LEU A 85 -14.76 25.00 18.49
N SER A 86 -15.17 24.70 19.73
CA SER A 86 -16.25 25.45 20.39
C SER A 86 -15.83 26.86 20.84
N TYR A 87 -14.53 27.13 20.89
CA TYR A 87 -14.01 28.44 21.27
C TYR A 87 -13.76 29.33 20.04
N PRO A 88 -13.97 30.66 20.16
CA PRO A 88 -13.64 31.60 19.08
C PRO A 88 -12.13 31.63 18.83
N GLU A 89 -11.72 31.57 17.55
CA GLU A 89 -10.31 31.44 17.14
C GLU A 89 -9.38 32.56 17.64
N ASN A 90 -9.95 33.72 17.97
CA ASN A 90 -9.19 34.92 18.34
C ASN A 90 -8.95 35.06 19.86
N GLU A 91 -9.51 34.18 20.67
CA GLU A 91 -9.37 34.25 22.13
C GLU A 91 -8.43 33.15 22.62
N VAL A 92 -7.25 33.52 23.12
CA VAL A 92 -6.34 32.59 23.75
C VAL A 92 -6.68 32.50 25.23
N SER A 93 -7.60 31.61 25.57
CA SER A 93 -7.94 31.31 26.96
C SER A 93 -6.96 30.29 27.57
N ASN A 94 -6.80 30.33 28.90
CA ASN A 94 -6.03 29.32 29.64
C ASN A 94 -6.55 27.89 29.40
N GLU A 95 -7.85 27.77 29.10
CA GLU A 95 -8.51 26.50 28.79
C GLU A 95 -8.03 25.94 27.44
N ILE A 96 -7.90 26.78 26.40
CA ILE A 96 -7.36 26.37 25.08
C ILE A 96 -5.92 25.90 25.20
N ILE A 97 -5.10 26.60 25.99
CA ILE A 97 -3.72 26.20 26.26
C ILE A 97 -3.70 24.85 26.99
N GLY A 98 -4.59 24.66 27.97
CA GLY A 98 -4.79 23.41 28.67
C GLY A 98 -5.16 22.25 27.75
N LEU A 99 -6.13 22.45 26.85
CA LEU A 99 -6.58 21.45 25.88
C LEU A 99 -5.46 21.07 24.91
N ARG A 100 -4.72 22.05 24.36
CA ARG A 100 -3.56 21.78 23.49
C ARG A 100 -2.45 21.02 24.23
N SER A 101 -2.20 21.35 25.50
CA SER A 101 -1.26 20.62 26.34
C SER A 101 -1.71 19.18 26.57
N GLN A 102 -3.00 18.96 26.82
CA GLN A 102 -3.57 17.62 26.97
C GLN A 102 -3.43 16.80 25.68
N MET A 103 -3.72 17.38 24.51
CA MET A 103 -3.50 16.71 23.23
C MET A 103 -2.03 16.33 23.03
N LYS A 104 -1.10 17.26 23.29
CA LYS A 104 0.34 16.96 23.18
C LYS A 104 0.75 15.83 24.12
N LYS A 105 0.31 15.90 25.39
CA LYS A 105 0.57 14.86 26.39
C LYS A 105 0.08 13.50 25.90
N LEU A 106 -1.14 13.45 25.38
CA LEU A 106 -1.77 12.24 24.85
C LEU A 106 -0.89 11.63 23.75
N VAL A 107 -0.49 12.39 22.75
CA VAL A 107 0.38 11.90 21.65
C VAL A 107 1.75 11.46 22.16
N THR A 108 2.30 12.11 23.18
CA THR A 108 3.62 11.76 23.76
C THR A 108 3.58 10.66 24.82
N ARG A 109 2.42 10.02 25.07
CA ARG A 109 2.35 8.94 26.05
C ARG A 109 3.21 7.75 25.59
N PRO A 110 3.94 7.09 26.50
CA PRO A 110 4.79 5.96 26.15
C PRO A 110 3.98 4.81 25.50
N ASP A 111 2.78 4.54 26.01
CA ASP A 111 1.88 3.53 25.45
C ASP A 111 1.60 3.78 23.96
N ILE A 112 1.38 5.03 23.58
CA ILE A 112 1.04 5.43 22.21
C ILE A 112 2.26 5.36 21.31
N MET A 113 3.44 5.74 21.81
CA MET A 113 4.70 5.53 21.09
C MET A 113 4.92 4.05 20.76
N THR A 114 4.69 3.15 21.73
CA THR A 114 4.83 1.70 21.46
C THR A 114 3.82 1.17 20.44
N ILE A 115 2.62 1.76 20.36
CA ILE A 115 1.64 1.40 19.34
C ILE A 115 2.06 1.96 17.98
N LEU A 116 2.54 3.20 17.92
CA LEU A 116 3.06 3.80 16.69
C LEU A 116 4.29 3.05 16.16
N ASP A 117 5.17 2.54 17.03
CA ASP A 117 6.31 1.70 16.64
C ASP A 117 5.86 0.38 16.00
N LYS A 118 4.72 -0.19 16.41
CA LYS A 118 4.16 -1.42 15.84
C LYS A 118 3.36 -1.17 14.56
N LEU A 119 2.73 0.00 14.47
CA LEU A 119 1.91 0.39 13.32
C LEU A 119 2.73 1.06 12.21
N GLU A 120 4.04 1.17 12.40
CA GLU A 120 5.00 1.67 11.42
C GLU A 120 6.05 0.61 11.15
N TYR A 121 6.34 0.40 9.87
CA TYR A 121 7.39 -0.50 9.42
C TYR A 121 8.18 0.20 8.32
N ASP A 122 9.50 0.33 8.50
CA ASP A 122 10.41 1.01 7.56
C ASP A 122 9.98 2.45 7.18
N GLY A 123 9.36 3.20 8.10
CA GLY A 123 8.89 4.58 7.84
C GLY A 123 7.51 4.67 7.21
N GLU A 124 6.86 3.54 6.94
CA GLU A 124 5.54 3.47 6.33
C GLU A 124 4.51 2.85 7.28
N PRO A 125 3.23 3.26 7.21
CA PRO A 125 2.18 2.62 7.98
C PRO A 125 1.99 1.17 7.53
N VAL A 126 1.83 0.26 8.49
CA VAL A 126 1.63 -1.17 8.22
C VAL A 126 0.35 -1.47 7.41
N TRP A 127 0.32 -2.63 6.79
CA TRP A 127 -0.81 -3.07 5.99
C TRP A 127 -2.02 -3.42 6.87
N GLY A 128 -3.24 -3.16 6.38
CA GLY A 128 -4.48 -3.41 7.12
C GLY A 128 -5.06 -2.20 7.85
N LEU A 129 -4.40 -1.04 7.78
CA LEU A 129 -4.95 0.24 8.23
C LEU A 129 -5.81 0.89 7.14
N ASN A 130 -6.92 1.48 7.56
CA ASN A 130 -7.76 2.31 6.70
C ASN A 130 -7.07 3.65 6.39
N GLU A 131 -7.52 4.37 5.36
CA GLU A 131 -6.94 5.64 4.92
C GLU A 131 -6.82 6.66 6.06
N ARG A 132 -7.90 6.89 6.79
CA ARG A 132 -7.91 7.79 7.96
C ARG A 132 -6.89 7.37 9.02
N GLU A 133 -6.76 6.08 9.29
CA GLU A 133 -5.83 5.57 10.30
C GLU A 133 -4.37 5.77 9.85
N ARG A 134 -4.08 5.52 8.57
CA ARG A 134 -2.74 5.76 8.00
C ARG A 134 -2.34 7.22 8.10
N ASP A 135 -3.26 8.14 7.79
CA ASP A 135 -2.99 9.57 7.86
C ASP A 135 -2.74 10.02 9.30
N VAL A 136 -3.51 9.48 10.25
CA VAL A 136 -3.28 9.72 11.68
C VAL A 136 -1.90 9.22 12.10
N VAL A 137 -1.51 7.99 11.76
CA VAL A 137 -0.20 7.44 12.11
C VAL A 137 0.94 8.32 11.56
N LYS A 138 0.85 8.74 10.29
CA LYS A 138 1.82 9.64 9.66
C LYS A 138 1.90 11.00 10.35
N THR A 139 0.75 11.63 10.61
CA THR A 139 0.70 12.96 11.23
C THR A 139 1.16 12.94 12.69
N LEU A 140 0.80 11.89 13.45
CA LEU A 140 1.29 11.72 14.83
C LEU A 140 2.80 11.51 14.86
N ARG A 141 3.35 10.73 13.92
CA ARG A 141 4.79 10.54 13.82
C ARG A 141 5.55 11.78 13.46
N ALA A 142 5.07 12.55 12.49
CA ALA A 142 5.64 13.84 12.17
C ALA A 142 5.69 14.74 13.42
N LYS A 143 4.57 14.82 14.16
CA LYS A 143 4.48 15.62 15.39
C LYS A 143 5.40 15.14 16.52
N VAL A 144 5.64 13.83 16.63
CA VAL A 144 6.55 13.27 17.64
C VAL A 144 8.01 13.55 17.27
N ASN A 145 8.36 13.46 15.99
CA ASN A 145 9.73 13.69 15.52
C ASN A 145 10.12 15.18 15.48
N GLU A 146 9.14 16.08 15.35
CA GLU A 146 9.33 17.54 15.42
C GLU A 146 9.44 18.08 16.87
N ALA A 147 9.03 17.29 17.87
CA ALA A 147 8.91 17.71 19.27
C ALA A 147 10.18 17.47 20.10
#